data_AF-A0A3Q9BJ28-F1
#
_entry.id   AF-A0A3Q9BJ28-F1
#
_cell.length_a   1.000
_cell.length_b   1.000
_cell.length_c   1.000
_cell.angle_alpha   90.00
_cell.angle_beta   90.00
_cell.angle_gamma   90.00
#
_symmetry.space_group_name_H-M   'P 1'
#
loop_
_entity.id
_entity.type
_entity.pdbx_description
1 polymer ?
#
loop_
_entity_poly.entity_id
_entity_poly.type
_entity_poly.pdbx_seq_one_letter_code
_entity_poly.pdbx_strand_id
1 'polypeptide(L)'
;MDIQDIIKKIERFKQNYQSSSFDIIVKEVKDAEDLYGDLYIVAENNDGESNTELQADDLLLSIENPSKSDLTELRSIAAALKELV
;
A
#
# COMPACT_ATOMS: atom_id res chain seq x y z
N MET A 1 2.21 -10.70 11.89
CA MET A 1 1.18 -10.61 10.84
C MET A 1 1.55 -11.61 9.76
N ASP A 2 0.63 -12.46 9.31
CA ASP A 2 0.90 -13.48 8.28
C ASP A 2 0.67 -12.88 6.88
N ILE A 3 1.44 -13.32 5.88
CA ILE A 3 1.25 -12.90 4.48
C ILE A 3 -0.16 -13.22 3.97
N GLN A 4 -0.77 -14.30 4.46
CA GLN A 4 -2.14 -14.68 4.13
C GLN A 4 -3.16 -13.66 4.64
N ASP A 5 -2.89 -13.01 5.77
CA ASP A 5 -3.78 -11.96 6.29
C ASP A 5 -3.68 -10.68 5.46
N ILE A 6 -2.47 -10.35 4.97
CA ILE A 6 -2.25 -9.23 4.06
C ILE A 6 -3.00 -9.44 2.75
N ILE A 7 -2.90 -10.64 2.16
CA ILE A 7 -3.62 -10.98 0.91
C ILE A 7 -5.13 -10.85 1.11
N LYS A 8 -5.69 -11.43 2.19
CA LYS A 8 -7.12 -11.30 2.50
C LYS A 8 -7.55 -9.84 2.69
N LYS A 9 -6.68 -9.01 3.28
CA LYS A 9 -6.95 -7.58 3.46
C LYS A 9 -7.00 -6.85 2.11
N ILE A 10 -6.06 -7.15 1.21
CA ILE A 10 -6.04 -6.65 -0.17
C ILE A 10 -7.31 -7.05 -0.93
N GLU A 11 -7.70 -8.33 -0.88
CA GLU A 11 -8.90 -8.82 -1.57
C GLU A 11 -10.17 -8.12 -1.05
N ARG A 12 -10.30 -7.97 0.27
CA ARG A 12 -11.42 -7.23 0.88
C ARG A 12 -11.44 -5.77 0.45
N PHE A 13 -10.27 -5.13 0.41
CA PHE A 13 -10.15 -3.75 -0.06
C PHE A 13 -10.64 -3.63 -1.50
N LYS A 14 -10.16 -4.50 -2.41
CA LYS A 14 -10.60 -4.53 -3.82
C LYS A 14 -12.11 -4.77 -3.98
N GLN A 15 -12.74 -5.52 -3.07
CA GLN A 15 -14.19 -5.75 -3.08
C GLN A 15 -15.00 -4.55 -2.57
N ASN A 16 -14.45 -3.76 -1.65
CA ASN A 16 -15.14 -2.64 -1.02
C ASN A 16 -15.15 -1.36 -1.87
N TYR A 17 -14.20 -1.22 -2.80
CA TYR A 17 -14.07 -0.04 -3.64
C TYR A 17 -14.26 -0.39 -5.12
N GLN A 18 -15.15 0.33 -5.81
CA GLN A 18 -15.37 0.19 -7.26
C GLN A 18 -14.38 1.05 -8.05
N SER A 19 -13.09 0.91 -7.76
CA SER A 19 -12.04 1.72 -8.35
C SER A 19 -11.66 1.22 -9.74
N SER A 20 -11.13 2.13 -10.57
CA SER A 20 -10.66 1.79 -11.92
C SER A 20 -9.30 1.08 -11.89
N SER A 21 -8.47 1.40 -10.90
CA SER A 21 -7.18 0.76 -10.68
C SER A 21 -6.87 0.65 -9.19
N PHE A 22 -6.01 -0.31 -8.86
CA PHE A 22 -5.45 -0.48 -7.53
C PHE A 22 -3.93 -0.52 -7.62
N ASP A 23 -3.25 0.03 -6.62
CA ASP A 23 -1.80 -0.09 -6.51
C ASP A 23 -1.36 -0.40 -5.08
N ILE A 24 -0.13 -0.87 -4.91
CA ILE A 24 0.48 -1.13 -3.61
C ILE A 24 1.74 -0.27 -3.48
N ILE A 25 1.79 0.63 -2.51
CA ILE A 25 2.86 1.63 -2.42
C ILE A 25 3.50 1.63 -1.04
N VAL A 26 4.77 2.02 -1.01
CA VAL A 26 5.50 2.27 0.23
C VAL A 26 5.63 3.77 0.41
N LYS A 27 5.21 4.28 1.56
CA LYS A 27 5.35 5.67 1.97
C LYS A 27 6.22 5.75 3.22
N GLU A 28 7.11 6.73 3.24
CA GLU A 28 7.80 7.14 4.46
C GLU A 28 6.95 8.21 5.13
N VAL A 29 6.38 7.89 6.28
CA VAL A 29 5.49 8.78 7.04
C VAL A 29 6.23 9.22 8.29
N LYS A 30 6.35 10.53 8.49
CA LYS A 30 6.90 11.06 9.73
C LYS A 30 5.76 11.45 10.66
N ASP A 31 5.69 10.85 11.83
CA ASP A 31 4.72 11.21 12.87
C ASP A 31 5.47 11.64 14.14
N ALA A 32 5.26 12.89 14.55
CA ALA A 32 6.02 13.54 15.61
C ALA A 32 7.55 13.35 15.47
N GLU A 33 8.15 12.52 16.33
CA GLU A 33 9.57 12.20 16.34
C GLU A 33 9.92 10.88 15.64
N ASP A 34 8.92 10.06 15.31
CA ASP A 34 9.08 8.74 14.73
C ASP A 34 8.95 8.77 13.19
N LEU A 35 9.73 7.92 12.53
CA LEU A 35 9.63 7.67 11.10
C LEU A 35 9.02 6.30 10.87
N TYR A 36 8.03 6.19 10.00
CA TYR A 36 7.39 4.94 9.64
C TYR A 36 7.59 4.62 8.17
N GLY A 37 7.87 3.35 7.88
CA GLY A 37 7.87 2.78 6.55
C GLY A 37 6.57 2.01 6.37
N ASP A 38 5.60 2.64 5.73
CA ASP A 38 4.25 2.09 5.62
C ASP A 38 3.98 1.56 4.23
N LEU A 39 3.42 0.35 4.19
CA LEU A 39 2.92 -0.29 2.99
C LEU A 39 1.40 -0.11 2.93
N TYR A 40 0.92 0.50 1.86
CA TYR A 40 -0.51 0.73 1.62
C TYR A 40 -0.98 -0.01 0.37
N ILE A 41 -2.25 -0.44 0.39
CA ILE A 41 -3.02 -0.60 -0.85
C ILE A 41 -3.78 0.69 -1.11
N VAL A 42 -3.80 1.14 -2.36
CA VAL A 42 -4.50 2.33 -2.82
C VAL A 42 -5.48 1.98 -3.92
N ALA A 43 -6.60 2.68 -3.92
CA ALA A 43 -7.67 2.64 -4.90
C ALA A 43 -7.66 3.98 -5.64
N GLU A 44 -7.54 3.93 -6.96
CA GLU A 44 -7.42 5.10 -7.81
C GLU A 44 -8.55 5.12 -8.85
N ASN A 45 -9.13 6.30 -9.04
CA ASN A 45 -10.08 6.56 -10.12
C ASN A 45 -9.38 7.35 -11.21
N ASN A 46 -9.55 6.88 -12.45
CA ASN A 46 -9.10 7.60 -13.63
C ASN A 46 -10.32 8.19 -14.32
N ASP A 47 -10.56 9.48 -14.14
CA ASP A 47 -11.70 10.18 -14.76
C ASP A 47 -11.39 10.63 -16.21
N GLY A 48 -10.69 9.80 -16.99
CA GLY A 48 -10.42 10.02 -18.42
C GLY A 48 -9.52 11.22 -18.79
N GLU A 49 -9.26 12.19 -17.90
CA GLU A 49 -8.53 13.44 -18.17
C GLU A 49 -7.09 13.48 -17.62
N SER A 50 -6.42 12.33 -17.48
CA SER A 50 -5.03 12.20 -16.94
C SER A 50 -4.84 12.59 -15.48
N ASN A 51 -5.90 12.93 -14.74
CA ASN A 51 -5.85 13.12 -13.30
C ASN A 51 -6.25 11.80 -12.62
N THR A 52 -5.27 11.12 -12.05
CA THR A 52 -5.48 9.97 -11.18
C THR A 52 -5.77 10.50 -9.79
N GLU A 53 -7.02 10.34 -9.32
CA GLU A 53 -7.41 10.73 -7.97
C GLU A 53 -7.40 9.51 -7.04
N LEU A 54 -6.77 9.68 -5.88
CA LEU A 54 -6.82 8.68 -4.80
C LEU A 54 -8.24 8.65 -4.23
N GLN A 55 -8.94 7.55 -4.43
CA GLN A 55 -10.28 7.35 -3.89
C GLN A 55 -10.23 6.85 -2.44
N ALA A 56 -9.34 5.90 -2.16
CA ALA A 56 -9.17 5.30 -0.84
C ALA A 56 -7.78 4.67 -0.70
N ASP A 57 -7.34 4.49 0.53
CA ASP A 57 -6.15 3.73 0.89
C ASP A 57 -6.36 2.95 2.19
N ASP A 58 -5.59 1.87 2.38
CA ASP A 58 -5.60 1.09 3.61
C ASP A 58 -4.19 0.57 3.92
N LEU A 59 -3.81 0.65 5.19
CA LEU A 59 -2.48 0.28 5.69
C LEU A 59 -2.35 -1.24 5.77
N LEU A 60 -1.44 -1.83 5.02
CA LEU A 60 -1.17 -3.27 5.05
C LEU A 60 -0.13 -3.62 6.12
N LEU A 61 0.95 -2.86 6.20
CA LEU A 61 2.07 -3.10 7.11
C LEU A 61 2.74 -1.78 7.46
N SER A 62 3.22 -1.65 8.69
CA SER A 62 4.00 -0.49 9.14
C SER A 62 5.24 -0.97 9.88
N ILE A 63 6.38 -0.34 9.60
CA ILE A 63 7.63 -0.53 10.32
C ILE A 63 8.04 0.79 10.95
N GLU A 64 8.17 0.81 12.27
CA GLU A 64 8.65 1.96 13.03
C GLU A 64 10.17 2.09 12.93
N ASN A 65 10.63 3.33 12.78
CA ASN A 65 12.02 3.75 12.62
C ASN A 65 12.81 2.86 11.63
N PRO A 66 12.32 2.70 10.38
CA PRO A 66 12.89 1.76 9.43
C PRO A 66 14.29 2.19 9.00
N SER A 67 15.19 1.23 8.86
CA SER A 67 16.45 1.44 8.16
C SER A 67 16.23 1.50 6.64
N LYS A 68 17.26 1.93 5.90
CA LYS A 68 17.24 1.88 4.44
C LYS A 68 17.05 0.45 3.89
N SER A 69 17.53 -0.56 4.61
CA SER A 69 17.35 -1.97 4.23
C SER A 69 15.87 -2.35 4.39
N ASP A 70 15.25 -1.98 5.51
CA ASP A 70 13.84 -2.27 5.78
C ASP A 70 12.92 -1.63 4.73
N LEU A 71 13.20 -0.38 4.35
CA LEU A 71 12.46 0.29 3.27
C LEU A 71 12.65 -0.40 1.91
N THR A 72 13.84 -0.95 1.65
CA THR A 72 14.12 -1.70 0.42
C THR A 72 13.34 -3.01 0.40
N GLU A 73 13.35 -3.74 1.52
CA GLU A 73 12.58 -4.98 1.69
C GLU A 73 11.07 -4.72 1.58
N LEU A 74 10.55 -3.67 2.22
CA LEU A 74 9.16 -3.24 2.07
C LEU A 74 8.79 -2.98 0.61
N ARG A 75 9.67 -2.32 -0.16
CA ARG A 75 9.46 -2.09 -1.60
C ARG A 75 9.48 -3.38 -2.41
N SER A 76 10.36 -4.32 -2.06
CA SER A 76 10.37 -5.66 -2.68
C SER A 76 9.09 -6.45 -2.37
N ILE A 77 8.60 -6.38 -1.13
CA ILE A 77 7.32 -6.99 -0.73
C ILE A 77 6.17 -6.33 -1.49
N ALA A 78 6.14 -5.01 -1.61
CA ALA A 78 5.13 -4.28 -2.39
C ALA A 78 5.08 -4.79 -3.83
N ALA A 79 6.24 -4.89 -4.49
CA ALA A 79 6.34 -5.39 -5.86
C ALA A 79 5.85 -6.85 -5.99
N ALA A 80 6.27 -7.73 -5.07
CA ALA A 80 5.82 -9.12 -5.08
C ALA A 80 4.31 -9.25 -4.85
N LEU A 81 3.73 -8.44 -3.96
CA LEU A 81 2.29 -8.42 -3.73
C LEU A 81 1.52 -7.97 -4.98
N LYS A 82 2.00 -6.95 -5.71
CA LYS A 82 1.38 -6.51 -6.98
C LYS A 82 1.30 -7.62 -8.03
N GLU A 83 2.30 -8.50 -8.09
CA GLU A 83 2.30 -9.63 -9.03
C GLU A 83 1.36 -10.76 -8.59
N LEU A 84 1.08 -10.86 -7.30
CA LEU A 84 0.29 -11.94 -6.72
C LEU A 84 -1.22 -11.69 -6.75
N VAL A 85 -1.66 -10.42 -6.65
CA VAL A 85 -3.07 -10.02 -6.41
C VAL A 85 -3.70 -9.20 -7.51
#